data_AF-A0A969Q0W8-F1
#
_entry.id   AF-A0A969Q0W8-F1
#
_cell.length_a   1.000
_cell.length_b   1.000
_cell.length_c   1.000
_cell.angle_alpha   90.00
_cell.angle_beta   90.00
_cell.angle_gamma   90.00
#
_symmetry.space_group_name_H-M   'P 1'
#
loop_
_entity.id
_entity.type
_entity.pdbx_description
1 polymer ?
#
loop_
_entity_poly.entity_id
_entity_poly.type
_entity_poly.pdbx_seq_one_letter_code
_entity_poly.pdbx_strand_id
1 'polypeptide(L)'
;MNLLGKAEDVVQLKGEAFDRSEMLPILKETNNQTSLFYTHLCEVILLYLCKQPNLAIIKAKEAEKYGQAVFGLLTLAQYYFYYSLALLAQYSHSNREEQSELLKQVEFNQEKIKNWAYHAPTNFKNKYELIEAEKARIFGQNWEAVECYDRAIAQAKEQAFIHEEAIANELAAEFYLSVGKEKIARNYLMDAYYGYIHWGALAKVKDLETRYPQWLSQISSQPTTEIEQRPTNSSTITLNTEALDLCSIVKASQAISQEIILDKLLDKLMCILLENIGAQTGFFILSKEDKLVIEVAASIARSGFTTRQSIPIEMSQQLPISVINYVTRIRKTIILKDAVNDPLFASDPLHQE
;
A
#
# COMPACT_ATOMS: atom_id res chain seq x y z
N MET A 1 -9.37 -5.36 7.99
CA MET A 1 -9.96 -6.50 7.23
C MET A 1 -10.83 -6.04 6.07
N ASN A 2 -11.76 -5.11 6.28
CA ASN A 2 -12.68 -4.62 5.24
C ASN A 2 -12.03 -4.18 3.92
N LEU A 3 -10.93 -3.43 4.00
CA LEU A 3 -10.25 -2.91 2.81
C LEU A 3 -9.46 -3.98 2.03
N LEU A 4 -9.26 -5.19 2.58
CA LEU A 4 -8.51 -6.27 1.92
C LEU A 4 -9.27 -6.92 0.75
N GLY A 5 -10.49 -6.45 0.43
CA GLY A 5 -11.30 -6.99 -0.66
C GLY A 5 -12.00 -8.32 -0.37
N LYS A 6 -11.93 -8.79 0.89
CA LYS A 6 -12.56 -10.05 1.36
C LYS A 6 -13.91 -9.86 2.03
N ALA A 7 -14.29 -8.63 2.36
CA ALA A 7 -15.55 -8.34 3.03
C ALA A 7 -16.72 -8.37 2.03
N GLU A 8 -17.84 -9.00 2.42
CA GLU A 8 -19.09 -8.98 1.64
C GLU A 8 -19.66 -7.57 1.53
N ASP A 9 -19.62 -6.82 2.64
CA ASP A 9 -19.95 -5.40 2.69
C ASP A 9 -18.74 -4.62 3.23
N VAL A 10 -18.11 -3.85 2.34
CA VAL A 10 -16.91 -3.07 2.68
C VAL A 10 -17.21 -2.04 3.75
N VAL A 11 -18.42 -1.49 3.85
CA VAL A 11 -18.74 -0.39 4.79
C VAL A 11 -19.15 -0.85 6.19
N GLN A 12 -19.38 -2.15 6.39
CA GLN A 12 -19.70 -2.71 7.70
C GLN A 12 -18.48 -3.31 8.36
N LEU A 13 -18.05 -2.78 9.51
CA LEU A 13 -16.95 -3.34 10.30
C LEU A 13 -17.25 -4.76 10.78
N LYS A 14 -16.94 -5.74 9.94
CA LYS A 14 -17.15 -7.16 10.16
C LYS A 14 -15.96 -7.93 9.60
N GLY A 15 -15.34 -8.72 10.45
CA GLY A 15 -14.25 -9.61 10.12
C GLY A 15 -13.99 -10.59 11.25
N GLU A 16 -13.09 -11.55 11.04
CA GLU A 16 -12.83 -12.65 11.98
C GLU A 16 -12.42 -12.18 13.38
N ALA A 17 -11.72 -11.05 13.47
CA ALA A 17 -11.24 -10.49 14.73
C ALA A 17 -12.22 -9.49 15.39
N PHE A 18 -13.24 -9.02 14.66
CA PHE A 18 -14.17 -8.01 15.17
C PHE A 18 -15.46 -8.00 14.34
N ASP A 19 -16.60 -8.24 14.99
CA ASP A 19 -17.93 -7.97 14.45
C ASP A 19 -18.59 -6.82 15.22
N ARG A 20 -18.83 -5.70 14.54
CA ARG A 20 -19.44 -4.51 15.12
C ARG A 20 -20.85 -4.75 15.66
N SER A 21 -21.62 -5.65 15.06
CA SER A 21 -22.99 -5.94 15.50
C SER A 21 -23.03 -6.66 16.85
N GLU A 22 -22.03 -7.51 17.11
CA GLU A 22 -21.89 -8.27 18.34
C GLU A 22 -21.15 -7.48 19.43
N MET A 23 -20.07 -6.78 19.05
CA MET A 23 -19.19 -6.10 20.00
C MET A 23 -19.75 -4.78 20.52
N LEU A 24 -20.47 -4.01 19.70
CA LEU A 24 -20.93 -2.67 20.08
C LEU A 24 -21.85 -2.66 21.33
N PRO A 25 -22.84 -3.58 21.47
CA PRO A 25 -23.63 -3.71 22.70
C PRO A 25 -22.76 -4.00 23.93
N ILE A 26 -21.80 -4.93 23.82
CA ILE A 26 -20.91 -5.33 24.91
C ILE A 26 -20.05 -4.16 25.36
N LEU A 27 -19.48 -3.41 24.41
CA LEU A 27 -18.64 -2.23 24.70
C LEU A 27 -19.45 -1.11 25.38
N LYS A 28 -20.73 -0.96 25.04
CA LYS A 28 -21.64 -0.01 25.70
C LYS A 28 -21.97 -0.45 27.12
N GLU A 29 -22.30 -1.73 27.31
CA GLU A 29 -22.62 -2.29 28.63
C GLU A 29 -21.43 -2.21 29.60
N THR A 30 -20.23 -2.51 29.09
CA THR A 30 -18.98 -2.42 29.87
C THR A 30 -18.41 -1.00 30.00
N ASN A 31 -19.08 0.01 29.41
CA ASN A 31 -18.62 1.40 29.35
C ASN A 31 -17.16 1.56 28.90
N ASN A 32 -16.72 0.74 27.93
CA ASN A 32 -15.37 0.82 27.37
C ASN A 32 -15.27 1.96 26.35
N GLN A 33 -15.18 3.19 26.84
CA GLN A 33 -15.22 4.42 26.04
C GLN A 33 -14.12 4.50 25.00
N THR A 34 -12.91 4.03 25.33
CA THR A 34 -11.78 3.99 24.41
C THR A 34 -12.09 3.10 23.20
N SER A 35 -12.54 1.87 23.41
CA SER A 35 -12.90 0.96 22.32
C SER A 35 -14.12 1.43 21.52
N LEU A 36 -15.08 2.11 22.17
CA LEU A 36 -16.20 2.76 21.48
C LEU A 36 -15.71 3.87 20.54
N PHE A 37 -14.78 4.70 20.99
CA PHE A 37 -14.15 5.71 20.15
C PHE A 37 -13.44 5.08 18.95
N TYR A 38 -12.60 4.06 19.17
CA TYR A 38 -11.90 3.36 18.09
C TYR A 38 -12.85 2.73 17.08
N THR A 39 -13.93 2.11 17.56
CA THR A 39 -14.95 1.50 16.69
C THR A 39 -15.53 2.55 15.76
N HIS A 40 -15.99 3.68 16.30
CA HIS A 40 -16.56 4.75 15.50
C HIS A 40 -15.51 5.43 14.60
N LEU A 41 -14.27 5.63 15.05
CA LEU A 41 -13.20 6.16 14.21
C LEU A 41 -12.93 5.26 13.00
N CYS A 42 -12.85 3.94 13.19
CA CYS A 42 -12.73 2.99 12.09
C CYS A 42 -13.90 3.09 11.11
N GLU A 43 -15.14 3.27 11.60
CA GLU A 43 -16.31 3.50 10.74
C GLU A 43 -16.17 4.81 9.95
N VAL A 44 -15.70 5.90 10.57
CA VAL A 44 -15.48 7.20 9.90
C VAL A 44 -14.49 7.05 8.75
N ILE A 45 -13.32 6.44 9.01
CA ILE A 45 -12.27 6.24 8.00
C ILE A 45 -12.81 5.40 6.84
N LEU A 46 -13.46 4.29 7.16
CA LEU A 46 -13.99 3.35 6.16
C LEU A 46 -15.08 3.98 5.29
N LEU A 47 -16.05 4.64 5.91
CA LEU A 47 -17.15 5.31 5.20
C LEU A 47 -16.63 6.46 4.33
N TYR A 48 -15.65 7.22 4.81
CA TYR A 48 -15.04 8.28 4.03
C TYR A 48 -14.30 7.73 2.79
N LEU A 49 -13.47 6.71 2.98
CA LEU A 49 -12.74 6.04 1.89
C LEU A 49 -13.68 5.44 0.84
N CYS A 50 -14.82 4.92 1.26
CA CYS A 50 -15.89 4.40 0.40
C CYS A 50 -16.81 5.50 -0.20
N LYS A 51 -16.42 6.78 -0.11
CA LYS A 51 -17.15 7.94 -0.67
C LYS A 51 -18.58 8.09 -0.11
N GLN A 52 -18.77 7.80 1.18
CA GLN A 52 -20.04 8.01 1.91
C GLN A 52 -19.89 9.08 3.01
N PRO A 53 -19.64 10.35 2.65
CA PRO A 53 -19.30 11.40 3.62
C PRO A 53 -20.41 11.69 4.63
N ASN A 54 -21.68 11.64 4.22
CA ASN A 54 -22.82 11.80 5.12
C ASN A 54 -22.81 10.82 6.29
N LEU A 55 -22.60 9.54 5.98
CA LEU A 55 -22.56 8.48 7.00
C LEU A 55 -21.30 8.61 7.86
N ALA A 56 -20.15 8.96 7.26
CA ALA A 56 -18.92 9.24 8.01
C ALA A 56 -19.12 10.38 9.03
N ILE A 57 -19.80 11.47 8.67
CA ILE A 57 -20.13 12.58 9.59
C ILE A 57 -20.98 12.11 10.76
N ILE A 58 -22.00 11.28 10.51
CA ILE A 58 -22.85 10.72 11.58
C ILE A 58 -21.99 9.92 12.56
N LYS A 59 -21.08 9.07 12.05
CA LYS A 59 -20.17 8.29 12.91
C LYS A 59 -19.14 9.14 13.63
N ALA A 60 -18.69 10.24 13.03
CA ALA A 60 -17.77 11.16 13.67
C ALA A 60 -18.43 11.87 14.87
N LYS A 61 -19.71 12.22 14.78
CA LYS A 61 -20.49 12.75 15.90
C LYS A 61 -20.71 11.72 17.01
N GLU A 62 -20.87 10.44 16.66
CA GLU A 62 -20.92 9.36 17.67
C GLU A 62 -19.56 9.16 18.36
N ALA A 63 -18.45 9.21 17.61
CA ALA A 63 -17.10 9.14 18.18
C ALA A 63 -16.80 10.30 19.14
N GLU A 64 -17.27 11.52 18.82
CA GLU A 64 -17.03 12.73 19.61
C GLU A 64 -17.44 12.58 21.08
N LYS A 65 -18.54 11.85 21.34
CA LYS A 65 -19.05 11.56 22.69
C LYS A 65 -18.03 10.88 23.59
N TYR A 66 -17.04 10.20 23.01
CA TYR A 66 -16.00 9.45 23.69
C TYR A 66 -14.61 10.10 23.56
N GLY A 67 -14.51 11.30 22.99
CA GLY A 67 -13.24 11.96 22.70
C GLY A 67 -12.35 12.21 23.93
N GLN A 68 -12.94 12.39 25.12
CA GLN A 68 -12.18 12.56 26.36
C GLN A 68 -11.39 11.30 26.75
N ALA A 69 -11.92 10.11 26.45
CA ALA A 69 -11.28 8.83 26.81
C ALA A 69 -9.99 8.55 26.00
N VAL A 70 -9.79 9.28 24.91
CA VAL A 70 -8.62 9.17 24.02
C VAL A 70 -7.77 10.44 24.01
N PHE A 71 -7.96 11.33 24.99
CA PHE A 71 -7.17 12.54 25.11
C PHE A 71 -5.68 12.19 25.21
N GLY A 72 -4.86 12.79 24.35
CA GLY A 72 -3.42 12.54 24.27
C GLY A 72 -3.01 11.36 23.37
N LEU A 73 -3.97 10.62 22.78
CA LEU A 73 -3.67 9.57 21.81
C LEU A 73 -3.63 10.12 20.38
N LEU A 74 -2.75 9.56 19.55
CA LEU A 74 -2.58 9.95 18.14
C LEU A 74 -3.86 9.78 17.30
N THR A 75 -4.77 8.93 17.74
CA THR A 75 -6.05 8.66 17.07
C THR A 75 -6.98 9.85 17.06
N LEU A 76 -6.80 10.80 17.98
CA LEU A 76 -7.54 12.04 17.96
C LEU A 76 -7.16 12.91 16.75
N ALA A 77 -5.90 12.86 16.29
CA ALA A 77 -5.49 13.55 15.07
C ALA A 77 -6.09 12.91 13.82
N GLN A 78 -6.15 11.58 13.77
CA GLN A 78 -6.83 10.85 12.69
C GLN A 78 -8.33 11.19 12.68
N TYR A 79 -8.97 11.24 13.85
CA TYR A 79 -10.37 11.64 13.98
C TYR A 79 -10.63 13.02 13.36
N TYR A 80 -9.91 14.06 13.78
CA TYR A 80 -10.11 15.40 13.23
C TYR A 80 -9.80 15.47 11.74
N PHE A 81 -8.80 14.71 11.27
CA PHE A 81 -8.43 14.66 9.86
C PHE A 81 -9.56 14.11 8.99
N TYR A 82 -9.98 12.87 9.24
CA TYR A 82 -11.04 12.23 8.44
C TYR A 82 -12.40 12.88 8.65
N TYR A 83 -12.70 13.41 9.84
CA TYR A 83 -13.93 14.17 10.05
C TYR A 83 -13.97 15.42 9.18
N SER A 84 -12.88 16.20 9.14
CA SER A 84 -12.80 17.42 8.30
C SER A 84 -12.94 17.11 6.81
N LEU A 85 -12.26 16.05 6.34
CA LEU A 85 -12.39 15.62 4.96
C LEU A 85 -13.82 15.18 4.60
N ALA A 86 -14.51 14.48 5.50
CA ALA A 86 -15.91 14.10 5.30
C ALA A 86 -16.84 15.32 5.25
N LEU A 87 -16.64 16.31 6.13
CA LEU A 87 -17.39 17.58 6.12
C LEU A 87 -17.20 18.34 4.80
N LEU A 88 -15.95 18.45 4.31
CA LEU A 88 -15.62 19.13 3.05
C LEU A 88 -16.16 18.40 1.82
N ALA A 89 -16.18 17.06 1.83
CA ALA A 89 -16.80 16.27 0.76
C ALA A 89 -18.33 16.44 0.74
N GLN A 90 -18.96 16.62 1.89
CA GLN A 90 -20.41 16.84 1.99
C GLN A 90 -20.84 18.26 1.60
N TYR A 91 -19.94 19.25 1.71
CA TYR A 91 -20.21 20.66 1.49
C TYR A 91 -20.96 20.97 0.19
N SER A 92 -20.53 20.39 -0.93
CA SER A 92 -21.14 20.61 -2.26
C SER A 92 -22.57 20.06 -2.40
N HIS A 93 -22.99 19.19 -1.48
CA HIS A 93 -24.31 18.55 -1.49
C HIS A 93 -25.26 19.12 -0.43
N SER A 94 -24.84 20.17 0.28
CA SER A 94 -25.57 20.78 1.40
C SER A 94 -26.12 22.15 1.06
N ASN A 95 -27.17 22.57 1.78
CA ASN A 95 -27.72 23.92 1.65
C ASN A 95 -26.83 24.97 2.36
N ARG A 96 -27.10 26.26 2.18
CA ARG A 96 -26.25 27.34 2.73
C ARG A 96 -26.12 27.35 4.25
N GLU A 97 -27.18 26.98 4.98
CA GLU A 97 -27.16 26.94 6.43
C GLU A 97 -26.28 25.78 6.92
N GLU A 98 -26.47 24.59 6.34
CA GLU A 98 -25.64 23.41 6.58
C GLU A 98 -24.18 23.69 6.21
N GLN A 99 -23.91 24.30 5.06
CA GLN A 99 -22.56 24.67 4.61
C GLN A 99 -21.83 25.53 5.65
N SER A 100 -22.51 26.52 6.22
CA SER A 100 -21.95 27.36 7.29
C SER A 100 -21.56 26.54 8.51
N GLU A 101 -22.42 25.61 8.94
CA GLU A 101 -22.15 24.77 10.11
C GLU A 101 -21.03 23.75 9.86
N LEU A 102 -21.00 23.13 8.68
CA LEU A 102 -19.92 22.25 8.26
C LEU A 102 -18.57 22.99 8.30
N LEU A 103 -18.51 24.21 7.77
CA LEU A 103 -17.28 25.02 7.76
C LEU A 103 -16.80 25.38 9.16
N LYS A 104 -17.68 25.79 10.08
CA LYS A 104 -17.30 26.06 11.48
C LYS A 104 -16.65 24.84 12.13
N GLN A 105 -17.22 23.65 11.89
CA GLN A 105 -16.65 22.42 12.42
C GLN A 105 -15.28 22.09 11.80
N VAL A 106 -15.12 22.32 10.49
CA VAL A 106 -13.82 22.19 9.81
C VAL A 106 -12.80 23.15 10.42
N GLU A 107 -13.15 24.42 10.63
CA GLU A 107 -12.26 25.42 11.23
C GLU A 107 -11.84 25.02 12.66
N PHE A 108 -12.78 24.53 13.47
CA PHE A 108 -12.49 24.02 14.80
C PHE A 108 -11.49 22.85 14.77
N ASN A 109 -11.73 21.87 13.90
CA ASN A 109 -10.85 20.72 13.73
C ASN A 109 -9.46 21.16 13.22
N GLN A 110 -9.43 22.10 12.28
CA GLN A 110 -8.21 22.61 11.66
C GLN A 110 -7.32 23.31 12.69
N GLU A 111 -7.88 24.10 13.61
CA GLU A 111 -7.12 24.75 14.67
C GLU A 111 -6.46 23.73 15.61
N LYS A 112 -7.10 22.58 15.89
CA LYS A 112 -6.47 21.48 16.64
C LYS A 112 -5.28 20.89 15.89
N ILE A 113 -5.49 20.54 14.61
CA ILE A 113 -4.43 19.95 13.77
C ILE A 113 -3.28 20.93 13.55
N LYS A 114 -3.57 22.22 13.37
CA LYS A 114 -2.58 23.29 13.20
C LYS A 114 -1.62 23.38 14.38
N ASN A 115 -2.15 23.32 15.61
CA ASN A 115 -1.32 23.34 16.82
C ASN A 115 -0.36 22.13 16.84
N TRP A 116 -0.86 20.93 16.50
CA TRP A 116 0.01 19.75 16.40
C TRP A 116 1.00 19.82 15.25
N ALA A 117 0.60 20.33 14.08
CA ALA A 117 1.50 20.55 12.94
C ALA A 117 2.60 21.57 13.25
N TYR A 118 2.33 22.56 14.11
CA TYR A 118 3.35 23.48 14.59
C TYR A 118 4.39 22.78 15.48
N HIS A 119 3.96 21.93 16.40
CA HIS A 119 4.85 21.26 17.36
C HIS A 119 5.53 20.00 16.82
N ALA A 120 4.90 19.28 15.90
CA ALA A 120 5.39 18.04 15.31
C ALA A 120 5.02 17.98 13.81
N PRO A 121 5.63 18.84 12.98
CA PRO A 121 5.28 18.97 11.57
C PRO A 121 5.42 17.67 10.78
N THR A 122 6.42 16.84 11.11
CA THR A 122 6.64 15.54 10.46
C THR A 122 5.45 14.59 10.62
N ASN A 123 4.61 14.76 11.64
CA ASN A 123 3.51 13.83 11.93
C ASN A 123 2.14 14.35 11.46
N PHE A 124 1.97 15.68 11.41
CA PHE A 124 0.65 16.31 11.29
C PHE A 124 0.54 17.35 10.17
N LYS A 125 1.66 17.83 9.61
CA LYS A 125 1.62 18.89 8.60
C LYS A 125 0.95 18.43 7.31
N ASN A 126 1.18 17.19 6.88
CA ASN A 126 0.53 16.64 5.69
C ASN A 126 -1.02 16.62 5.81
N LYS A 127 -1.54 16.26 7.00
CA LYS A 127 -2.98 16.30 7.31
C LYS A 127 -3.52 17.72 7.26
N TYR A 128 -2.80 18.66 7.86
CA TYR A 128 -3.16 20.08 7.84
C TYR A 128 -3.28 20.59 6.39
N GLU A 129 -2.23 20.37 5.58
CA GLU A 129 -2.14 20.82 4.20
C GLU A 129 -3.23 20.19 3.33
N LEU A 130 -3.55 18.90 3.51
CA LEU A 130 -4.59 18.25 2.71
C LEU A 130 -5.99 18.82 2.99
N ILE A 131 -6.29 19.16 4.25
CA ILE A 131 -7.57 19.81 4.57
C ILE A 131 -7.61 21.24 4.01
N GLU A 132 -6.49 21.98 4.05
CA GLU A 132 -6.41 23.29 3.38
C GLU A 132 -6.57 23.18 1.86
N ALA A 133 -6.08 22.11 1.23
CA ALA A 133 -6.29 21.85 -0.19
C ALA A 133 -7.78 21.67 -0.53
N GLU A 134 -8.48 20.83 0.26
CA GLU A 134 -9.92 20.61 0.08
C GLU A 134 -10.75 21.87 0.39
N LYS A 135 -10.34 22.68 1.38
CA LYS A 135 -10.96 24.00 1.63
C LYS A 135 -10.78 24.92 0.42
N ALA A 136 -9.57 25.05 -0.09
CA ALA A 136 -9.29 25.88 -1.26
C ALA A 136 -10.10 25.40 -2.48
N ARG A 137 -10.21 24.07 -2.69
CA ARG A 137 -11.06 23.48 -3.74
C ARG A 137 -12.51 23.95 -3.63
N ILE A 138 -13.16 23.84 -2.47
CA ILE A 138 -14.58 24.20 -2.35
C ILE A 138 -14.83 25.71 -2.52
N PHE A 139 -13.82 26.55 -2.28
CA PHE A 139 -13.88 27.99 -2.53
C PHE A 139 -13.46 28.40 -3.95
N GLY A 140 -13.07 27.44 -4.81
CA GLY A 140 -12.60 27.72 -6.17
C GLY A 140 -11.22 28.38 -6.23
N GLN A 141 -10.44 28.31 -5.14
CA GLN A 141 -9.08 28.84 -5.02
C GLN A 141 -8.09 27.84 -5.61
N ASN A 142 -8.11 27.74 -6.95
CA ASN A 142 -7.44 26.65 -7.66
C ASN A 142 -5.91 26.64 -7.46
N TRP A 143 -5.27 27.80 -7.38
CA TRP A 143 -3.81 27.87 -7.20
C TRP A 143 -3.40 27.38 -5.82
N GLU A 144 -4.10 27.87 -4.80
CA GLU A 144 -3.90 27.49 -3.40
C GLU A 144 -4.17 26.00 -3.20
N ALA A 145 -5.22 25.47 -3.83
CA ALA A 145 -5.52 24.03 -3.78
C ALA A 145 -4.36 23.19 -4.33
N VAL A 146 -3.82 23.55 -5.50
CA VAL A 146 -2.67 22.85 -6.11
C VAL A 146 -1.48 22.82 -5.16
N GLU A 147 -1.07 23.98 -4.65
CA GLU A 147 0.10 24.05 -3.77
C GLU A 147 -0.10 23.22 -2.49
N CYS A 148 -1.30 23.27 -1.90
CA CYS A 148 -1.62 22.51 -0.70
C CYS A 148 -1.61 20.99 -0.97
N TYR A 149 -2.17 20.52 -2.09
CA TYR A 149 -2.10 19.10 -2.47
C TYR A 149 -0.65 18.64 -2.63
N ASP A 150 0.17 19.39 -3.37
CA ASP A 150 1.56 19.03 -3.61
C ASP A 150 2.36 18.97 -2.30
N ARG A 151 2.15 19.94 -1.39
CA ARG A 151 2.76 19.92 -0.05
C ARG A 151 2.30 18.72 0.78
N ALA A 152 1.01 18.40 0.76
CA ALA A 152 0.46 17.27 1.50
C ALA A 152 1.04 15.93 1.01
N ILE A 153 1.07 15.73 -0.31
CA ILE A 153 1.59 14.52 -0.96
C ILE A 153 3.08 14.36 -0.68
N ALA A 154 3.87 15.41 -0.92
CA ALA A 154 5.33 15.36 -0.71
C ALA A 154 5.69 15.01 0.73
N GLN A 155 5.01 15.62 1.70
CA GLN A 155 5.25 15.35 3.13
C GLN A 155 4.77 13.95 3.54
N ALA A 156 3.61 13.50 3.06
CA ALA A 156 3.14 12.14 3.33
C ALA A 156 4.13 11.09 2.80
N LYS A 157 4.65 11.32 1.60
CA LYS A 157 5.66 10.46 0.96
C LYS A 157 6.99 10.45 1.71
N GLU A 158 7.51 11.63 2.07
CA GLU A 158 8.76 11.76 2.83
C GLU A 158 8.72 11.00 4.15
N GLN A 159 7.55 10.98 4.80
CA GLN A 159 7.35 10.34 6.10
C GLN A 159 6.78 8.90 5.98
N ALA A 160 6.69 8.37 4.76
CA ALA A 160 6.15 7.04 4.46
C ALA A 160 4.72 6.78 4.99
N PHE A 161 3.88 7.81 5.07
CA PHE A 161 2.46 7.68 5.37
C PHE A 161 1.68 7.25 4.13
N ILE A 162 1.89 5.99 3.71
CA ILE A 162 1.39 5.43 2.44
C ILE A 162 -0.12 5.61 2.22
N HIS A 163 -0.90 5.53 3.29
CA HIS A 163 -2.37 5.68 3.24
C HIS A 163 -2.79 7.14 3.10
N GLU A 164 -2.02 8.07 3.67
CA GLU A 164 -2.25 9.52 3.55
C GLU A 164 -1.74 10.04 2.21
N GLU A 165 -0.66 9.47 1.67
CA GLU A 165 -0.19 9.72 0.31
C GLU A 165 -1.23 9.26 -0.72
N ALA A 166 -1.77 8.04 -0.57
CA ALA A 166 -2.76 7.50 -1.51
C ALA A 166 -4.03 8.35 -1.56
N ILE A 167 -4.57 8.74 -0.40
CA ILE A 167 -5.79 9.55 -0.33
C ILE A 167 -5.55 11.00 -0.81
N ALA A 168 -4.39 11.58 -0.53
CA ALA A 168 -4.04 12.92 -1.03
C ALA A 168 -3.93 12.93 -2.56
N ASN A 169 -3.32 11.90 -3.15
CA ASN A 169 -3.27 11.71 -4.59
C ASN A 169 -4.68 11.50 -5.20
N GLU A 170 -5.55 10.71 -4.55
CA GLU A 170 -6.93 10.52 -5.03
C GLU A 170 -7.70 11.84 -5.06
N LEU A 171 -7.61 12.64 -4.00
CA LEU A 171 -8.27 13.93 -3.89
C LEU A 171 -7.70 14.96 -4.89
N ALA A 172 -6.38 15.00 -5.07
CA ALA A 172 -5.74 15.83 -6.08
C ALA A 172 -6.21 15.46 -7.49
N ALA A 173 -6.31 14.15 -7.79
CA ALA A 173 -6.84 13.68 -9.07
C ALA A 173 -8.28 14.17 -9.28
N GLU A 174 -9.17 13.99 -8.30
CA GLU A 174 -10.56 14.45 -8.35
C GLU A 174 -10.67 15.97 -8.53
N PHE A 175 -9.79 16.74 -7.86
CA PHE A 175 -9.67 18.17 -8.08
C PHE A 175 -9.30 18.50 -9.54
N TYR A 176 -8.23 17.91 -10.09
CA TYR A 176 -7.81 18.18 -11.47
C TYR A 176 -8.88 17.78 -12.50
N LEU A 177 -9.67 16.75 -12.23
CA LEU A 177 -10.83 16.40 -13.05
C LEU A 177 -11.91 17.49 -13.00
N SER A 178 -12.21 18.01 -11.81
CA SER A 178 -13.21 19.06 -11.64
C SER A 178 -12.87 20.36 -12.40
N VAL A 179 -11.57 20.65 -12.61
CA VAL A 179 -11.09 21.81 -13.37
C VAL A 179 -10.72 21.48 -14.83
N GLY A 180 -11.05 20.27 -15.31
CA GLY A 180 -10.88 19.86 -16.72
C GLY A 180 -9.44 19.57 -17.14
N LYS A 181 -8.54 19.24 -16.21
CA LYS A 181 -7.12 18.94 -16.47
C LYS A 181 -6.84 17.44 -16.43
N GLU A 182 -7.52 16.68 -17.29
CA GLU A 182 -7.49 15.21 -17.31
C GLU A 182 -6.09 14.60 -17.38
N LYS A 183 -5.19 15.17 -18.19
CA LYS A 183 -3.81 14.67 -18.32
C LYS A 183 -3.05 14.70 -16.99
N ILE A 184 -3.29 15.73 -16.19
CA ILE A 184 -2.65 15.89 -14.87
C ILE A 184 -3.34 14.95 -13.88
N ALA A 185 -4.67 14.95 -13.86
CA ALA A 185 -5.47 14.08 -13.00
C ALA A 185 -5.09 12.60 -13.14
N ARG A 186 -4.81 12.13 -14.36
CA ARG A 186 -4.40 10.75 -14.62
C ARG A 186 -3.13 10.35 -13.85
N ASN A 187 -2.17 11.25 -13.70
CA ASN A 187 -0.92 10.94 -12.99
C ASN A 187 -1.19 10.76 -11.49
N TYR A 188 -1.88 11.71 -10.86
CA TYR A 188 -2.27 11.58 -9.45
C TYR A 188 -3.18 10.37 -9.21
N LEU A 189 -4.08 10.05 -10.15
CA LEU A 189 -4.91 8.85 -10.03
C LEU A 189 -4.07 7.58 -10.07
N MET A 190 -3.02 7.55 -10.89
CA MET A 190 -2.09 6.43 -10.96
C MET A 190 -1.32 6.26 -9.64
N ASP A 191 -0.83 7.35 -9.09
CA ASP A 191 -0.12 7.37 -7.81
C ASP A 191 -1.04 6.92 -6.67
N ALA A 192 -2.30 7.37 -6.66
CA ALA A 192 -3.32 6.90 -5.72
C ALA A 192 -3.57 5.39 -5.86
N TYR A 193 -3.74 4.90 -7.10
CA TYR A 193 -3.96 3.49 -7.40
C TYR A 193 -2.81 2.63 -6.85
N TYR A 194 -1.56 2.99 -7.13
CA TYR A 194 -0.40 2.28 -6.60
C TYR A 194 -0.24 2.43 -5.09
N GLY A 195 -0.53 3.61 -4.53
CA GLY A 195 -0.55 3.82 -3.08
C GLY A 195 -1.55 2.90 -2.37
N TYR A 196 -2.74 2.71 -2.93
CA TYR A 196 -3.73 1.78 -2.38
C TYR A 196 -3.34 0.31 -2.53
N ILE A 197 -2.69 -0.08 -3.63
CA ILE A 197 -2.12 -1.43 -3.78
C ILE A 197 -1.03 -1.65 -2.73
N HIS A 198 -0.09 -0.71 -2.59
CA HIS A 198 1.01 -0.80 -1.63
C HIS A 198 0.51 -0.85 -0.17
N TRP A 199 -0.56 -0.11 0.14
CA TRP A 199 -1.24 -0.20 1.43
C TRP A 199 -2.04 -1.51 1.62
N GLY A 200 -2.37 -2.22 0.54
CA GLY A 200 -3.20 -3.43 0.57
C GLY A 200 -4.71 -3.17 0.61
N ALA A 201 -5.14 -1.94 0.34
CA ALA A 201 -6.55 -1.53 0.31
C ALA A 201 -7.24 -1.92 -1.01
N LEU A 202 -7.31 -3.22 -1.30
CA LEU A 202 -7.88 -3.77 -2.54
C LEU A 202 -9.32 -3.33 -2.82
N ALA A 203 -10.12 -3.08 -1.79
CA ALA A 203 -11.46 -2.53 -1.96
C ALA A 203 -11.43 -1.15 -2.64
N LYS A 204 -10.44 -0.32 -2.30
CA LYS A 204 -10.20 0.99 -2.93
C LYS A 204 -9.65 0.87 -4.35
N VAL A 205 -8.75 -0.10 -4.57
CA VAL A 205 -8.25 -0.41 -5.91
C VAL A 205 -9.41 -0.75 -6.85
N LYS A 206 -10.30 -1.66 -6.43
CA LYS A 206 -11.50 -2.06 -7.19
C LYS A 206 -12.48 -0.90 -7.41
N ASP A 207 -12.68 -0.05 -6.39
CA ASP A 207 -13.46 1.18 -6.50
C ASP A 207 -12.89 2.13 -7.58
N LEU A 208 -11.57 2.37 -7.58
CA LEU A 208 -10.92 3.20 -8.60
C LEU A 208 -11.06 2.60 -10.01
N GLU A 209 -10.83 1.29 -10.18
CA GLU A 209 -11.01 0.60 -11.47
C GLU A 209 -12.44 0.73 -12.00
N THR A 210 -13.42 0.73 -11.10
CA THR A 210 -14.84 0.87 -11.45
C THR A 210 -15.19 2.31 -11.84
N ARG A 211 -14.64 3.31 -11.14
CA ARG A 211 -14.92 4.74 -11.40
C ARG A 211 -14.16 5.31 -12.59
N TYR A 212 -12.98 4.78 -12.89
CA TYR A 212 -12.10 5.28 -13.94
C TYR A 212 -11.63 4.17 -14.91
N PRO A 213 -12.56 3.39 -15.51
CA PRO A 213 -12.20 2.27 -16.37
C PRO A 213 -11.37 2.70 -17.58
N GLN A 214 -11.59 3.92 -18.09
CA GLN A 214 -10.86 4.47 -19.23
C GLN A 214 -9.35 4.63 -19.00
N TRP A 215 -8.90 4.67 -17.75
CA TRP A 215 -7.48 4.88 -17.41
C TRP A 215 -6.85 3.68 -16.72
N LEU A 216 -7.64 2.83 -16.05
CA LEU A 216 -7.14 1.71 -15.26
C LEU A 216 -7.41 0.33 -15.88
N SER A 217 -8.32 0.21 -16.86
CA SER A 217 -8.62 -1.07 -17.52
C SER A 217 -7.40 -1.72 -18.18
N GLN A 218 -6.47 -0.95 -18.75
CA GLN A 218 -5.25 -1.47 -19.38
C GLN A 218 -4.26 -2.10 -18.38
N ILE A 219 -4.33 -1.71 -17.10
CA ILE A 219 -3.45 -2.20 -16.02
C ILE A 219 -4.04 -3.47 -15.37
N SER A 220 -5.36 -3.55 -15.33
CA SER A 220 -6.11 -4.71 -14.81
C SER A 220 -6.23 -5.84 -15.84
N SER A 221 -6.26 -5.51 -17.14
CA SER A 221 -6.53 -6.44 -18.25
C SER A 221 -5.28 -7.05 -18.91
N GLN A 222 -4.11 -7.01 -18.26
CA GLN A 222 -3.01 -7.88 -18.69
C GLN A 222 -3.04 -9.17 -17.87
N PRO A 223 -3.70 -10.24 -18.37
CA PRO A 223 -3.34 -11.57 -17.96
C PRO A 223 -1.90 -11.82 -18.39
N THR A 224 -1.15 -12.54 -17.54
CA THR A 224 0.00 -13.36 -17.93
C THR A 224 -0.41 -14.26 -19.08
N THR A 225 -0.37 -13.71 -20.29
CA THR A 225 -0.52 -14.48 -21.52
C THR A 225 0.90 -14.78 -21.96
N GLU A 226 1.20 -16.07 -22.03
CA GLU A 226 2.35 -16.63 -22.74
C GLU A 226 2.61 -15.80 -23.99
N ILE A 227 3.74 -15.11 -24.03
CA ILE A 227 4.19 -14.42 -25.25
C ILE A 227 4.71 -15.52 -26.17
N GLU A 228 3.81 -16.08 -26.97
CA GLU A 228 4.19 -16.73 -28.21
C GLU A 228 4.97 -15.73 -29.07
N GLN A 229 6.12 -16.21 -29.53
CA GLN A 229 7.08 -15.47 -30.32
C GLN A 229 6.42 -14.95 -31.62
N ARG A 230 6.39 -13.63 -31.79
CA ARG A 230 6.37 -13.04 -33.14
C ARG A 230 7.12 -11.72 -33.17
N PRO A 231 8.00 -11.50 -34.18
CA PRO A 231 8.86 -10.34 -34.20
C PRO A 231 8.09 -9.07 -34.60
N THR A 232 8.47 -8.02 -33.88
CA THR A 232 8.27 -6.58 -34.01
C THR A 232 7.81 -6.01 -35.36
N ASN A 233 6.92 -5.02 -35.28
CA ASN A 233 7.04 -3.76 -36.02
C ASN A 233 6.53 -2.56 -35.18
N SER A 234 7.43 -1.60 -34.97
CA SER A 234 7.33 -0.19 -34.54
C SER A 234 5.98 0.39 -34.11
N SER A 235 5.89 0.89 -32.87
CA SER A 235 5.88 2.35 -32.54
C SER A 235 5.61 2.62 -31.04
N THR A 236 6.41 3.52 -30.48
CA THR A 236 6.17 4.44 -29.33
C THR A 236 5.23 4.02 -28.18
N ILE A 237 5.77 3.92 -26.96
CA ILE A 237 5.37 4.62 -25.72
C ILE A 237 6.51 4.43 -24.70
N THR A 238 7.29 5.48 -24.44
CA THR A 238 8.29 5.53 -23.35
C THR A 238 7.67 6.08 -22.07
N LEU A 239 6.58 5.47 -21.61
CA LEU A 239 6.00 5.76 -20.30
C LEU A 239 5.59 4.45 -19.63
N ASN A 240 6.14 4.24 -18.43
CA ASN A 240 5.67 3.35 -17.36
C ASN A 240 6.29 1.95 -17.21
N THR A 241 7.48 1.68 -17.71
CA THR A 241 8.19 0.43 -17.36
C THR A 241 8.44 0.30 -15.86
N GLU A 242 8.73 1.40 -15.15
CA GLU A 242 9.03 1.39 -13.70
C GLU A 242 7.77 1.22 -12.81
N ALA A 243 6.64 1.80 -13.21
CA ALA A 243 5.38 1.66 -12.47
C ALA A 243 4.69 0.30 -12.72
N LEU A 244 4.87 -0.26 -13.92
CA LEU A 244 4.47 -1.63 -14.25
C LEU A 244 5.27 -2.67 -13.45
N ASP A 245 6.55 -2.40 -13.19
CA ASP A 245 7.43 -3.23 -12.38
C ASP A 245 7.00 -3.22 -10.90
N LEU A 246 6.70 -2.05 -10.33
CA LEU A 246 6.15 -1.94 -8.96
C LEU A 246 4.79 -2.62 -8.80
N CYS A 247 3.89 -2.54 -9.79
CA CYS A 247 2.62 -3.26 -9.78
C CYS A 247 2.83 -4.77 -9.69
N SER A 248 3.76 -5.28 -10.50
CA SER A 248 4.08 -6.71 -10.57
C SER A 248 4.79 -7.16 -9.31
N ILE A 249 5.69 -6.35 -8.75
CA ILE A 249 6.38 -6.61 -7.48
C ILE A 249 5.41 -6.58 -6.30
N VAL A 250 4.47 -5.63 -6.23
CA VAL A 250 3.49 -5.55 -5.14
C VAL A 250 2.42 -6.62 -5.28
N LYS A 251 1.91 -6.90 -6.50
CA LYS A 251 1.01 -8.04 -6.74
C LYS A 251 1.70 -9.37 -6.45
N ALA A 252 2.98 -9.50 -6.80
CA ALA A 252 3.81 -10.63 -6.40
C ALA A 252 3.90 -10.68 -4.87
N SER A 253 4.36 -9.62 -4.19
CA SER A 253 4.46 -9.50 -2.73
C SER A 253 3.13 -9.76 -2.00
N GLN A 254 2.00 -9.50 -2.64
CA GLN A 254 0.67 -9.70 -2.09
C GLN A 254 0.11 -11.10 -2.39
N ALA A 255 0.38 -11.69 -3.57
CA ALA A 255 0.14 -13.11 -3.86
C ALA A 255 0.99 -14.00 -2.92
N ILE A 256 2.22 -13.55 -2.66
CA ILE A 256 3.16 -14.03 -1.64
C ILE A 256 2.54 -13.97 -0.24
N SER A 257 1.93 -12.83 0.13
CA SER A 257 1.27 -12.66 1.44
C SER A 257 -0.07 -13.40 1.56
N GLN A 258 -0.69 -13.80 0.43
CA GLN A 258 -1.92 -14.59 0.41
C GLN A 258 -1.66 -16.10 0.49
N GLU A 259 -0.44 -16.56 0.19
CA GLU A 259 -0.04 -17.95 0.43
C GLU A 259 0.45 -18.13 1.87
N ILE A 260 -0.43 -18.72 2.70
CA ILE A 260 -0.16 -19.10 4.10
C ILE A 260 0.87 -20.26 4.20
N ILE A 261 1.41 -20.73 3.06
CA ILE A 261 2.37 -21.83 2.98
C ILE A 261 3.71 -21.26 2.50
N LEU A 262 4.65 -21.08 3.43
CA LEU A 262 6.01 -20.57 3.22
C LEU A 262 6.72 -21.22 2.01
N ASP A 263 6.46 -22.50 1.77
CA ASP A 263 7.06 -23.29 0.70
C ASP A 263 6.65 -22.79 -0.70
N LYS A 264 5.35 -22.52 -0.92
CA LYS A 264 4.84 -22.07 -2.24
C LYS A 264 5.25 -20.64 -2.58
N LEU A 265 5.33 -19.82 -1.53
CA LEU A 265 5.85 -18.46 -1.58
C LEU A 265 7.32 -18.46 -2.07
N LEU A 266 8.17 -19.22 -1.38
CA LEU A 266 9.59 -19.30 -1.68
C LEU A 266 9.85 -19.82 -3.10
N ASP A 267 9.07 -20.81 -3.53
CA ASP A 267 9.14 -21.34 -4.90
C ASP A 267 8.84 -20.24 -5.93
N LYS A 268 7.72 -19.51 -5.78
CA LYS A 268 7.34 -18.42 -6.70
C LYS A 268 8.34 -17.27 -6.74
N LEU A 269 8.86 -16.86 -5.58
CA LEU A 269 9.90 -15.83 -5.51
C LEU A 269 11.17 -16.25 -6.25
N MET A 270 11.56 -17.51 -6.10
CA MET A 270 12.72 -18.05 -6.80
C MET A 270 12.50 -18.15 -8.30
N CYS A 271 11.29 -18.46 -8.78
CA CYS A 271 10.97 -18.37 -10.21
C CYS A 271 11.29 -16.98 -10.75
N ILE A 272 10.71 -15.97 -10.10
CA ILE A 272 10.78 -14.58 -10.54
C ILE A 272 12.23 -14.10 -10.54
N LEU A 273 13.00 -14.43 -9.50
CA LEU A 273 14.41 -14.05 -9.41
C LEU A 273 15.25 -14.70 -10.51
N LEU A 274 15.02 -15.98 -10.81
CA LEU A 274 15.75 -16.69 -11.86
C LEU A 274 15.40 -16.18 -13.26
N GLU A 275 14.12 -15.91 -13.52
CA GLU A 275 13.66 -15.31 -14.77
C GLU A 275 14.25 -13.91 -14.99
N ASN A 276 14.26 -13.07 -13.96
CA ASN A 276 14.75 -11.69 -14.05
C ASN A 276 16.27 -11.59 -14.22
N ILE A 277 17.03 -12.53 -13.64
CA ILE A 277 18.50 -12.54 -13.73
C ILE A 277 18.97 -13.36 -14.94
N GLY A 278 18.06 -14.08 -15.62
CA GLY A 278 18.39 -15.00 -16.70
C GLY A 278 19.20 -16.23 -16.22
N ALA A 279 19.08 -16.58 -14.95
CA ALA A 279 19.83 -17.66 -14.33
C ALA A 279 19.08 -18.99 -14.46
N GLN A 280 19.78 -20.06 -14.80
CA GLN A 280 19.17 -21.39 -15.00
C GLN A 280 18.89 -22.13 -13.70
N THR A 281 19.63 -21.82 -12.62
CA THR A 281 19.53 -22.49 -11.31
C THR A 281 19.78 -21.50 -10.19
N GLY A 282 19.05 -21.64 -9.07
CA GLY A 282 19.18 -20.79 -7.88
C GLY A 282 18.89 -21.55 -6.59
N PHE A 283 19.53 -21.12 -5.50
CA PHE A 283 19.40 -21.74 -4.19
C PHE A 283 19.13 -20.69 -3.11
N PHE A 284 18.20 -20.99 -2.19
CA PHE A 284 17.95 -20.18 -0.99
C PHE A 284 18.60 -20.84 0.21
N ILE A 285 19.56 -20.14 0.83
CA ILE A 285 20.32 -20.65 1.97
C ILE A 285 20.04 -19.78 3.19
N LEU A 286 19.62 -20.40 4.29
CA LEU A 286 19.42 -19.75 5.58
C LEU A 286 20.45 -20.23 6.60
N SER A 287 20.80 -19.36 7.54
CA SER A 287 21.53 -19.77 8.74
C SER A 287 20.53 -20.08 9.85
N LYS A 288 20.44 -21.35 10.27
CA LYS A 288 19.64 -21.82 11.41
C LYS A 288 20.59 -22.46 12.42
N GLU A 289 20.57 -22.00 13.67
CA GLU A 289 21.44 -22.52 14.75
C GLU A 289 22.93 -22.59 14.34
N ASP A 290 23.44 -21.52 13.74
CA ASP A 290 24.81 -21.41 13.20
C ASP A 290 25.20 -22.43 12.11
N LYS A 291 24.21 -23.12 11.52
CA LYS A 291 24.41 -24.02 10.37
C LYS A 291 23.72 -23.46 9.13
N LEU A 292 24.39 -23.57 7.99
CA LEU A 292 23.84 -23.17 6.70
C LEU A 292 22.97 -24.30 6.14
N VAL A 293 21.71 -24.00 5.88
CA VAL A 293 20.73 -24.96 5.35
C VAL A 293 20.13 -24.44 4.05
N ILE A 294 19.96 -25.34 3.09
CA ILE A 294 19.24 -25.08 1.84
C ILE A 294 17.75 -25.23 2.14
N GLU A 295 16.99 -24.15 1.94
CA GLU A 295 15.52 -24.18 2.04
C GLU A 295 14.87 -24.38 0.67
N VAL A 296 15.50 -23.87 -0.39
CA VAL A 296 14.94 -23.91 -1.74
C VAL A 296 16.05 -24.21 -2.74
N ALA A 297 15.77 -25.12 -3.67
CA ALA A 297 16.55 -25.31 -4.87
C ALA A 297 15.60 -25.19 -6.08
N ALA A 298 15.88 -24.23 -6.96
CA ALA A 298 15.11 -23.95 -8.15
C ALA A 298 15.97 -24.11 -9.40
N SER A 299 15.44 -24.76 -10.43
CA SER A 299 16.09 -24.93 -11.74
C SER A 299 15.06 -24.80 -12.85
N ILE A 300 15.38 -24.08 -13.92
CA ILE A 300 14.48 -23.84 -15.07
C ILE A 300 14.39 -25.10 -15.97
N ALA A 301 15.44 -25.92 -16.03
CA ALA A 301 15.52 -27.06 -16.95
C ALA A 301 14.66 -28.27 -16.54
N ARG A 302 14.39 -28.42 -15.24
CA ARG A 302 13.40 -29.37 -14.70
C ARG A 302 12.25 -28.52 -14.21
N SER A 303 11.14 -28.48 -14.95
CA SER A 303 9.90 -27.78 -14.60
C SER A 303 9.30 -28.31 -13.28
N GLY A 304 9.95 -28.00 -12.15
CA GLY A 304 9.70 -28.62 -10.86
C GLY A 304 10.54 -27.96 -9.77
N PHE A 305 9.89 -27.10 -9.00
CA PHE A 305 10.42 -26.60 -7.74
C PHE A 305 10.51 -27.76 -6.76
N THR A 306 11.68 -27.94 -6.14
CA THR A 306 11.79 -28.89 -5.03
C THR A 306 12.08 -28.08 -3.79
N THR A 307 11.03 -27.71 -3.05
CA THR A 307 11.21 -27.28 -1.67
C THR A 307 11.80 -28.46 -0.92
N ARG A 308 13.04 -28.33 -0.48
CA ARG A 308 13.73 -29.36 0.30
C ARG A 308 13.83 -28.83 1.72
N GLN A 309 13.06 -29.42 2.62
CA GLN A 309 13.01 -29.02 4.02
C GLN A 309 14.41 -29.12 4.65
N SER A 310 15.11 -27.97 4.69
CA SER A 310 16.33 -27.71 5.47
C SER A 310 17.44 -28.76 5.34
N ILE A 311 17.98 -28.98 4.13
CA ILE A 311 19.15 -29.84 3.94
C ILE A 311 20.44 -29.06 4.28
N PRO A 312 21.32 -29.56 5.17
CA PRO A 312 22.61 -28.93 5.43
C PRO A 312 23.44 -28.82 4.16
N ILE A 313 24.10 -27.68 3.94
CA ILE A 313 24.89 -27.44 2.71
C ILE A 313 26.01 -28.48 2.52
N GLU A 314 26.49 -29.10 3.59
CA GLU A 314 27.55 -30.12 3.57
C GLU A 314 27.10 -31.44 2.92
N MET A 315 25.78 -31.67 2.82
CA MET A 315 25.22 -32.87 2.19
C MET A 315 24.87 -32.66 0.70
N SER A 316 25.05 -31.44 0.17
CA SER A 316 24.76 -31.12 -1.23
C SER A 316 26.02 -31.19 -2.08
N GLN A 317 26.03 -32.04 -3.11
CA GLN A 317 27.10 -32.09 -4.12
C GLN A 317 26.95 -31.02 -5.23
N GLN A 318 25.89 -30.21 -5.16
CA GLN A 318 25.52 -29.26 -6.23
C GLN A 318 25.91 -27.80 -5.91
N LEU A 319 26.54 -27.55 -4.76
CA LEU A 319 26.84 -26.20 -4.29
C LEU A 319 28.35 -25.94 -4.19
N PRO A 320 28.84 -24.76 -4.62
CA PRO A 320 30.20 -24.32 -4.37
C PRO A 320 30.34 -23.85 -2.91
N ILE A 321 30.70 -24.78 -2.03
CA ILE A 321 30.77 -24.55 -0.57
C ILE A 321 31.81 -23.47 -0.25
N SER A 322 32.92 -23.39 -1.00
CA SER A 322 33.96 -22.40 -0.74
C SER A 322 33.51 -20.98 -1.07
N VAL A 323 32.74 -20.78 -2.16
CA VAL A 323 32.13 -19.49 -2.51
C VAL A 323 31.13 -19.05 -1.44
N ILE A 324 30.27 -19.98 -1.00
CA ILE A 324 29.24 -19.70 0.01
C ILE A 324 29.90 -19.28 1.32
N ASN A 325 30.86 -20.05 1.83
CA ASN A 325 31.58 -19.73 3.07
C ASN A 325 32.34 -18.41 2.98
N TYR A 326 32.90 -18.11 1.81
CA TYR A 326 33.55 -16.83 1.57
C TYR A 326 32.54 -15.69 1.69
N VAL A 327 31.43 -15.71 0.93
CA VAL A 327 30.36 -14.69 1.01
C VAL A 327 29.80 -14.54 2.43
N THR A 328 29.57 -15.64 3.14
CA THR A 328 29.07 -15.62 4.53
C THR A 328 30.02 -14.88 5.47
N ARG A 329 31.34 -15.01 5.28
CA ARG A 329 32.35 -14.36 6.13
C ARG A 329 32.50 -12.86 5.85
N ILE A 330 32.45 -12.44 4.59
CA ILE A 330 32.65 -11.04 4.17
C ILE A 330 31.35 -10.22 4.09
N ARG A 331 30.18 -10.88 4.07
CA ARG A 331 28.84 -10.26 3.96
C ARG A 331 28.71 -9.25 2.82
N LYS A 332 29.38 -9.53 1.69
CA LYS A 332 29.36 -8.70 0.48
C LYS A 332 28.98 -9.54 -0.74
N THR A 333 28.20 -8.95 -1.65
CA THR A 333 27.81 -9.56 -2.91
C THR A 333 29.04 -9.79 -3.79
N ILE A 334 29.12 -10.97 -4.41
CA ILE A 334 30.18 -11.34 -5.35
C ILE A 334 29.54 -11.72 -6.67
N ILE A 335 30.11 -11.22 -7.76
CA ILE A 335 29.74 -11.59 -9.13
C ILE A 335 31.00 -12.18 -9.77
N LEU A 336 30.98 -13.49 -10.03
CA LEU A 336 32.06 -14.18 -10.72
C LEU A 336 31.70 -14.25 -12.21
N LYS A 337 32.54 -13.69 -13.08
CA LYS A 337 32.34 -13.75 -14.54
C LYS A 337 32.64 -15.14 -15.10
N ASP A 338 33.56 -15.84 -14.48
CA ASP A 338 33.91 -17.23 -14.79
C ASP A 338 34.39 -17.89 -13.49
N ALA A 339 33.51 -18.67 -12.87
CA ALA A 339 33.77 -19.29 -11.58
C ALA A 339 34.70 -20.53 -11.69
N VAL A 340 34.88 -21.09 -12.90
CA VAL A 340 35.76 -22.25 -13.14
C VAL A 340 37.23 -21.82 -13.22
N ASN A 341 37.48 -20.63 -13.77
CA ASN A 341 38.83 -20.08 -13.93
C ASN A 341 39.23 -19.10 -12.80
N ASP A 342 38.40 -18.95 -11.76
CA ASP A 342 38.73 -18.08 -10.62
C ASP A 342 39.75 -18.79 -9.70
N PRO A 343 40.94 -18.19 -9.46
CA PRO A 343 42.01 -18.82 -8.67
C PRO A 343 41.62 -19.13 -7.22
N LEU A 344 40.54 -18.53 -6.69
CA LEU A 344 40.04 -18.80 -5.34
C LEU A 344 38.98 -19.90 -5.28
N PHE A 345 38.29 -20.20 -6.38
CA PHE A 345 37.09 -21.05 -6.40
C PHE A 345 37.13 -22.21 -7.40
N ALA A 346 38.20 -22.35 -8.19
CA ALA A 346 38.39 -23.40 -9.21
C ALA A 346 38.32 -24.85 -8.69
N SER A 347 38.36 -25.06 -7.37
CA SER A 347 38.30 -26.41 -6.75
C SER A 347 36.87 -26.85 -6.41
N ASP A 348 35.88 -25.95 -6.51
CA ASP A 348 34.49 -26.27 -6.18
C ASP A 348 33.79 -27.02 -7.33
N PRO A 349 32.89 -27.99 -7.02
CA PRO A 349 32.09 -28.68 -8.01
C PRO A 349 31.02 -27.74 -8.58
N LEU A 350 31.41 -26.90 -9.52
CA LEU A 350 30.51 -26.13 -10.37
C LEU A 350 30.21 -27.01 -11.59
N HIS A 351 29.11 -27.77 -11.56
CA HIS A 351 28.68 -28.49 -12.75
C HIS A 351 28.27 -27.49 -13.83
N GLN A 352 28.97 -27.56 -14.98
CA GLN A 352 28.51 -27.03 -16.25
C GLN A 352 27.43 -27.96 -16.79
N GLU A 353 26.21 -27.45 -16.93
CA GLU A 353 25.31 -27.79 -18.05
C GLU A 353 24.57 -26.54 -18.50
#